data_AF-A0A349BNQ7-F1
#
_entry.id   AF-A0A349BNQ7-F1
#
_cell.length_a   1.000
_cell.length_b   1.000
_cell.length_c   1.000
_cell.angle_alpha   90.00
_cell.angle_beta   90.00
_cell.angle_gamma   90.00
#
_symmetry.space_group_name_H-M   'P 1'
#
loop_
_entity.id
_entity.type
_entity.pdbx_description
1 polymer ?
#
loop_
_entity_poly.entity_id
_entity_poly.type
_entity_poly.pdbx_seq_one_letter_code
_entity_poly.pdbx_strand_id
1 'polypeptide(L)'
;MRIQVARPPGNNQGPDIVESLLTTEQAGIARGTREIDYHCSNRSVERGNCTLLPYMPVGKLMNVTEESGQYRGKLKLYAITIDISENGRQFSATTSIAIEREMR
;
A
#
# COMPACT_ATOMS: atom_id res chain seq x y z
N MET A 1 17.37 6.44 1.27
CA MET A 1 17.65 7.04 2.60
C MET A 1 17.17 6.07 3.66
N ARG A 2 18.02 5.67 4.61
CA ARG A 2 17.65 4.77 5.71
C ARG A 2 17.48 5.63 6.96
N ILE A 3 16.28 5.66 7.54
CA ILE A 3 16.02 6.39 8.79
C ILE A 3 16.02 5.37 9.92
N GLN A 4 16.94 5.53 10.88
CA GLN A 4 16.97 4.75 12.11
C GLN A 4 16.34 5.58 13.23
N VAL A 5 15.24 5.09 13.81
CA VAL A 5 14.56 5.75 14.93
C VAL A 5 15.08 5.15 16.24
N ALA A 6 15.86 5.92 17.00
CA ALA A 6 16.30 5.53 18.34
C ALA A 6 15.19 5.79 19.36
N ARG A 7 14.89 4.82 20.24
CA ARG A 7 13.88 4.94 21.31
C ARG A 7 14.51 4.77 22.69
N PRO A 8 13.91 5.35 23.76
CA PRO A 8 14.39 5.18 25.13
C PRO A 8 14.45 3.70 25.56
N PRO A 9 15.39 3.33 26.44
CA PRO A 9 15.47 1.97 26.98
C PRO A 9 14.17 1.60 27.70
N GLY A 10 13.61 0.43 27.37
CA GLY A 10 12.33 -0.06 27.89
C GLY A 10 11.19 -0.08 26.87
N ASN A 11 11.34 0.63 25.75
CA ASN A 11 10.42 0.49 24.62
C ASN A 11 10.88 -0.65 23.71
N ASN A 12 9.97 -1.55 23.35
CA ASN A 12 10.24 -2.60 22.37
C ASN A 12 10.64 -1.96 21.03
N GLN A 13 11.71 -2.47 20.40
CA GLN A 13 12.04 -2.10 19.03
C GLN A 13 10.95 -2.67 18.11
N GLY A 14 10.15 -1.79 17.53
CA GLY A 14 9.34 -2.13 16.36
C GLY A 14 10.25 -2.44 15.15
N PRO A 15 9.71 -3.00 14.06
CA PRO A 15 10.51 -3.39 12.91
C PRO A 15 11.28 -2.22 12.28
N ASP A 16 12.44 -2.55 11.69
CA ASP A 16 13.29 -1.62 10.92
C ASP A 16 12.48 -1.00 9.77
N ILE A 17 12.37 0.32 9.76
CA ILE A 17 11.56 1.02 8.76
C ILE A 17 12.40 1.25 7.50
N VAL A 18 12.29 0.34 6.55
CA VAL A 18 12.80 0.50 5.19
C VAL A 18 11.63 0.88 4.30
N GLU A 19 11.34 2.18 4.19
CA GLU A 19 10.20 2.64 3.39
C GLU A 19 10.60 3.79 2.48
N SER A 20 10.36 3.63 1.18
CA SER A 20 10.48 4.69 0.17
C SER A 20 9.47 5.83 0.35
N LEU A 21 8.52 5.68 1.27
CA LEU A 21 7.44 6.63 1.56
C LEU A 21 7.74 7.60 2.72
N LEU A 22 8.80 7.35 3.49
CA LEU A 22 9.28 8.29 4.51
C LEU A 22 10.16 9.36 3.85
N THR A 23 9.51 10.28 3.15
CA THR A 23 10.18 11.40 2.45
C THR A 23 10.44 12.61 3.34
N THR A 24 9.88 12.63 4.56
CA THR A 24 10.03 13.76 5.50
C THR A 24 10.25 13.29 6.93
N GLU A 25 10.96 14.12 7.70
CA GLU A 25 11.26 13.88 9.12
C GLU A 25 9.99 13.83 9.98
N GLN A 26 9.00 14.67 9.68
CA GLN A 26 7.70 14.69 10.37
C GLN A 26 6.92 13.38 10.19
N ALA A 27 6.96 12.76 9.00
CA ALA A 27 6.38 11.44 8.77
C ALA A 27 7.10 10.35 9.58
N GLY A 28 8.43 10.48 9.75
CA GLY A 28 9.24 9.62 10.61
C GLY A 28 8.87 9.75 12.09
N ILE A 29 8.66 10.97 12.58
CA ILE A 29 8.28 11.25 13.97
C ILE A 29 6.83 10.80 14.25
N ALA A 30 5.88 11.08 13.36
CA ALA A 30 4.48 10.67 13.52
C ALA A 30 4.35 9.13 13.63
N ARG A 31 5.08 8.40 12.78
CA ARG A 31 5.13 6.93 12.83
C ARG A 31 5.92 6.41 14.04
N GLY A 32 6.98 7.12 14.42
CA GLY A 32 7.83 6.81 15.57
C GLY A 32 7.17 7.00 16.94
N THR A 33 6.11 7.81 17.03
CA THR A 33 5.50 8.20 18.31
C THR A 33 4.23 7.45 18.68
N ARG A 34 3.47 6.84 17.74
CA ARG A 34 2.13 6.28 18.09
C ARG A 34 1.57 5.06 17.34
N GLU A 35 2.25 4.40 16.39
CA GLU A 35 1.58 3.34 15.58
C GLU A 35 2.24 1.96 15.54
N ILE A 36 3.40 1.76 16.16
CA ILE A 36 4.12 0.48 16.05
C ILE A 36 4.32 -0.08 17.45
N ASP A 37 3.36 -0.89 17.86
CA ASP A 37 3.46 -1.81 18.97
C ASP A 37 4.41 -2.96 18.58
N TYR A 38 4.98 -3.68 19.54
CA TYR A 38 5.85 -4.86 19.31
C TYR A 38 5.21 -5.94 18.43
N HIS A 39 3.88 -5.92 18.31
CA HIS A 39 3.07 -6.85 17.52
C HIS A 39 2.76 -6.37 16.09
N CYS A 40 3.33 -5.25 15.66
CA CYS A 40 3.10 -4.73 14.32
C CYS A 40 4.09 -5.32 13.32
N SER A 41 3.57 -6.02 12.32
CA SER A 41 4.34 -6.51 11.17
C SER A 41 4.61 -5.39 10.15
N ASN A 42 5.71 -5.53 9.42
CA ASN A 42 6.03 -4.65 8.31
C ASN A 42 4.92 -4.71 7.25
N ARG A 43 4.59 -3.56 6.65
CA ARG A 43 3.62 -3.49 5.55
C ARG A 43 4.19 -2.73 4.36
N SER A 44 3.86 -3.19 3.16
CA SER A 44 4.12 -2.46 1.90
C SER A 44 2.80 -2.10 1.23
N VAL A 45 2.82 -1.05 0.39
CA VAL A 45 1.67 -0.68 -0.45
C VAL A 45 2.06 -0.89 -1.90
N GLU A 46 1.56 -1.96 -2.49
CA GLU A 46 1.77 -2.29 -3.90
C GLU A 46 0.72 -1.58 -4.76
N ARG A 47 1.13 -1.07 -5.92
CA ARG A 47 0.25 -0.37 -6.86
C ARG A 47 0.22 -1.11 -8.19
N GLY A 48 -0.96 -1.22 -8.78
CA GLY A 48 -1.14 -1.93 -10.05
C GLY A 48 -2.25 -1.34 -10.89
N ASN A 49 -2.13 -1.56 -12.20
CA ASN A 49 -3.17 -1.29 -13.17
C ASN A 49 -3.62 -2.61 -13.79
N CYS A 50 -4.92 -2.76 -14.00
CA CYS A 50 -5.52 -3.95 -14.59
C CYS A 50 -6.66 -3.55 -15.52
N THR A 51 -7.02 -4.46 -16.43
CA THR A 51 -8.25 -4.34 -17.21
C THR A 51 -9.44 -4.22 -16.26
N LEU A 52 -10.50 -3.50 -16.69
CA LEU A 52 -11.70 -3.23 -15.91
C LEU A 52 -12.10 -4.37 -14.95
N LEU A 53 -11.97 -4.11 -13.65
CA LEU A 53 -12.46 -4.99 -12.60
C LEU A 53 -13.82 -4.51 -12.08
N PRO A 54 -14.67 -5.40 -11.53
CA PRO A 54 -15.83 -4.99 -10.75
C PRO A 54 -15.44 -4.06 -9.60
N TYR A 55 -16.37 -3.18 -9.20
CA TYR A 55 -16.16 -2.29 -8.07
C TYR A 55 -15.82 -3.09 -6.80
N MET A 56 -14.78 -2.65 -6.10
CA MET A 56 -14.38 -3.22 -4.82
C MET A 56 -14.22 -2.10 -3.79
N PRO A 57 -14.88 -2.19 -2.63
CA PRO A 57 -14.78 -1.15 -1.62
C PRO A 57 -13.38 -1.11 -1.01
N VAL A 58 -12.85 0.10 -0.86
CA VAL A 58 -11.62 0.35 -0.08
C VAL A 58 -11.80 -0.22 1.33
N GLY A 59 -10.73 -0.85 1.82
CA GLY A 59 -10.70 -1.53 3.11
C GLY A 59 -11.03 -3.02 3.03
N LYS A 60 -11.53 -3.52 1.90
CA LYS A 60 -11.77 -4.94 1.68
C LYS A 60 -10.47 -5.74 1.70
N LEU A 61 -10.50 -6.91 2.34
CA LEU A 61 -9.42 -7.90 2.23
C LEU A 61 -9.58 -8.70 0.94
N MET A 62 -8.49 -8.88 0.23
CA MET A 62 -8.45 -9.51 -1.08
C MET A 62 -7.24 -10.43 -1.19
N ASN A 63 -7.43 -11.52 -1.95
CA ASN A 63 -6.35 -12.37 -2.39
C ASN A 63 -5.85 -11.82 -3.72
N VAL A 64 -4.56 -11.57 -3.81
CA VAL A 64 -3.89 -10.99 -4.97
C VAL A 64 -2.99 -12.05 -5.57
N THR A 65 -3.06 -12.19 -6.88
CA THR A 65 -2.18 -13.07 -7.65
C THR A 65 -1.31 -12.19 -8.54
N GLU A 66 -0.01 -12.24 -8.33
CA GLU A 66 1.02 -11.58 -9.13
C GLU A 66 2.00 -12.64 -9.66
N GLU A 67 2.89 -12.25 -10.58
CA GLU A 67 3.91 -13.17 -11.12
C GLU A 67 4.79 -13.78 -10.02
N SER A 68 5.07 -13.02 -8.95
CA SER A 68 5.87 -13.47 -7.81
C SER A 68 5.12 -14.40 -6.84
N GLY A 69 3.83 -14.66 -7.07
CA GLY A 69 3.01 -15.54 -6.24
C GLY A 69 1.72 -14.89 -5.75
N GLN A 70 1.13 -15.50 -4.71
CA GLN A 70 -0.13 -15.05 -4.13
C GLN A 70 0.06 -14.50 -2.72
N TYR A 71 -0.65 -13.43 -2.41
CA TYR A 71 -0.71 -12.89 -1.05
C TYR A 71 -2.11 -12.37 -0.73
N ARG A 72 -2.35 -12.12 0.56
CA ARG A 72 -3.58 -11.48 1.04
C ARG A 72 -3.24 -10.05 1.46
N GLY A 73 -4.03 -9.10 0.99
CA GLY A 73 -3.83 -7.68 1.26
C GLY A 73 -5.15 -6.93 1.46
N LYS A 74 -5.05 -5.69 1.92
CA LYS A 74 -6.16 -4.76 2.12
C LYS A 74 -6.17 -3.74 0.99
N LEU A 75 -7.29 -3.60 0.29
CA LEU A 75 -7.44 -2.56 -0.72
C LEU A 75 -7.40 -1.17 -0.07
N LYS A 76 -6.54 -0.28 -0.57
CA LYS A 76 -6.40 1.11 -0.09
C LYS A 76 -6.91 2.13 -1.10
N LEU A 77 -6.85 1.79 -2.38
CA LEU A 77 -7.31 2.64 -3.47
C LEU A 77 -7.96 1.78 -4.54
N TYR A 78 -9.06 2.27 -5.09
CA TYR A 78 -9.73 1.74 -6.27
C TYR A 78 -10.17 2.92 -7.12
N ALA A 79 -9.74 2.97 -8.37
CA ALA A 79 -10.13 3.98 -9.34
C ALA A 79 -10.33 3.34 -10.71
N ILE A 80 -11.32 3.83 -11.47
CA ILE A 80 -11.52 3.45 -12.87
C ILE A 80 -11.27 4.69 -13.71
N THR A 81 -10.40 4.55 -14.70
CA THR A 81 -10.24 5.51 -15.79
C THR A 81 -10.95 4.97 -17.02
N ILE A 82 -11.77 5.81 -17.66
CA ILE A 82 -12.45 5.46 -18.92
C ILE A 82 -11.95 6.43 -19.98
N ASP A 83 -11.28 5.90 -20.98
CA ASP A 83 -10.85 6.64 -22.16
C ASP A 83 -11.86 6.40 -23.28
N ILE A 84 -12.34 7.47 -23.90
CA ILE A 84 -13.29 7.43 -25.02
C ILE A 84 -12.59 7.99 -26.25
N SER A 85 -12.64 7.28 -27.38
CA SER A 85 -12.05 7.74 -28.63
C SER A 85 -12.67 9.06 -29.09
N GLU A 86 -11.94 9.86 -29.86
CA GLU A 86 -12.41 11.17 -30.35
C GLU A 86 -13.73 11.10 -31.12
N ASN A 87 -13.99 9.99 -31.81
CA ASN A 87 -15.22 9.74 -32.56
C ASN A 87 -16.35 9.12 -31.71
N GLY A 88 -16.11 8.87 -30.42
CA GLY A 88 -17.08 8.29 -29.47
C GLY A 88 -17.43 6.82 -29.72
N ARG A 89 -16.76 6.13 -30.65
CA ARG A 89 -17.12 4.76 -31.07
C ARG A 89 -16.41 3.66 -30.30
N GLN A 90 -15.35 4.00 -29.57
CA GLN A 90 -14.56 3.06 -28.80
C GLN A 90 -14.33 3.62 -27.40
N PHE A 91 -14.37 2.74 -26.41
CA PHE A 91 -13.94 3.07 -25.06
C PHE A 91 -13.02 1.97 -24.53
N SER A 92 -12.04 2.37 -23.72
CA SER A 92 -11.23 1.48 -22.90
C SER A 92 -11.39 1.87 -21.45
N ALA A 93 -11.45 0.88 -20.56
CA ALA A 93 -11.53 1.12 -19.13
C ALA A 93 -10.38 0.39 -18.41
N THR A 94 -9.66 1.14 -17.59
CA THR A 94 -8.54 0.64 -16.80
C THR A 94 -8.84 0.86 -15.33
N THR A 95 -8.62 -0.17 -14.51
CA THR A 95 -8.75 -0.08 -13.06
C THR A 95 -7.36 0.07 -12.44
N SER A 96 -7.18 1.13 -11.65
CA SER A 96 -6.01 1.35 -10.81
C SER A 96 -6.32 0.97 -9.38
N ILE A 97 -5.44 0.21 -8.75
CA ILE A 97 -5.59 -0.26 -7.37
C ILE A 97 -4.30 -0.03 -6.57
N ALA A 98 -4.46 0.16 -5.27
CA ALA A 98 -3.36 0.07 -4.31
C ALA A 98 -3.72 -0.91 -3.20
N ILE A 99 -2.82 -1.83 -2.89
CA ILE A 99 -3.05 -2.91 -1.93
C ILE A 99 -1.97 -2.86 -0.86
N GLU A 100 -2.39 -2.75 0.39
CA GLU A 100 -1.51 -2.87 1.54
C GLU A 100 -1.34 -4.35 1.89
N ARG A 101 -0.10 -4.84 1.94
CA ARG A 101 0.22 -6.22 2.29
C ARG A 101 1.20 -6.29 3.44
N GLU A 102 1.13 -7.39 4.19
CA GLU A 102 2.09 -7.71 5.24
C GLU A 102 3.38 -8.31 4.63
N MET A 103 4.52 -7.80 5.06
CA MET A 103 5.85 -8.24 4.63
C MET A 103 6.40 -9.20 5.68
N ARG A 104 6.82 -10.38 5.22
CA ARG A 104 7.54 -11.37 6.05
C ARG A 104 9.02 -11.06 6.09
#